data_AF-A0A969SS24-F1
#
_entry.id   AF-A0A969SS24-F1
#
_cell.length_a   1.000
_cell.length_b   1.000
_cell.length_c   1.000
_cell.angle_alpha   90.00
_cell.angle_beta   90.00
_cell.angle_gamma   90.00
#
_symmetry.space_group_name_H-M   'P 1'
#
loop_
_entity.id
_entity.type
_entity.pdbx_description
1 polymer ?
#
loop_
_entity_poly.entity_id
_entity_poly.type
_entity_poly.pdbx_seq_one_letter_code
_entity_poly.pdbx_strand_id
1 'polypeptide(L)'
;MATARKKLGIDVPSESDATKESLEKAFPVTSFPRGSCGDPLPLDQSLYPVYFYPVFIPYTDDNLREVKSKFCADAWVKKDNNDNKVISVASFYTEKASEFLLLMENNFDGAKMGPVVVIRSPN
;
A
#
# COMPACT_ATOMS: atom_id res chain seq x y z
N MET A 1 9.47 53.86 17.10
CA MET A 1 9.82 52.80 18.08
C MET A 1 8.78 51.71 17.97
N ALA A 2 9.23 50.47 17.86
CA ALA A 2 8.55 49.37 17.18
C ALA A 2 7.35 48.78 17.94
N THR A 3 6.30 48.50 17.17
CA THR A 3 5.05 47.84 17.60
C THR A 3 5.26 46.37 17.91
N ALA A 4 4.80 45.92 19.09
CA ALA A 4 4.79 44.53 19.50
C ALA A 4 3.88 43.68 18.59
N ARG A 5 4.40 42.56 18.06
CA ARG A 5 3.61 41.52 17.38
C ARG A 5 3.38 40.35 18.33
N LYS A 6 2.10 40.14 18.64
CA LYS A 6 1.52 39.01 19.35
C LYS A 6 1.83 37.72 18.56
N LYS A 7 2.62 36.80 19.12
CA LYS A 7 2.74 35.43 18.61
C LYS A 7 1.38 34.76 18.75
N LEU A 8 0.67 34.58 17.64
CA LEU A 8 -0.42 33.63 17.54
C LEU A 8 0.23 32.25 17.58
N GLY A 9 0.02 31.52 18.67
CA GLY A 9 0.19 30.08 18.69
C GLY A 9 -0.83 29.49 17.73
N ILE A 10 -0.36 29.11 16.55
CA ILE A 10 -1.06 28.19 15.68
C ILE A 10 -0.29 26.89 15.88
N ASP A 11 -0.83 26.02 16.72
CA ASP A 11 -0.49 24.61 16.73
C ASP A 11 -0.81 24.10 15.32
N VAL A 12 0.22 24.04 14.48
CA VAL A 12 0.16 23.39 13.17
C VAL A 12 -0.16 21.93 13.47
N PRO A 13 -1.31 21.38 13.01
CA PRO A 13 -1.53 19.95 13.08
C PRO A 13 -0.38 19.31 12.30
N SER A 14 0.40 18.48 12.99
CA SER A 14 1.44 17.67 12.35
C SER A 14 0.80 16.95 11.17
N GLU A 15 1.37 17.08 9.96
CA GLU A 15 0.94 16.41 8.72
C GLU A 15 0.88 14.87 8.86
N SER A 16 1.32 14.33 10.00
CA SER A 16 1.26 12.92 10.39
C SER A 16 -0.13 12.40 10.79
N ASP A 17 -1.05 13.24 11.25
CA ASP A 17 -2.33 12.76 11.83
C ASP A 17 -3.38 12.40 10.77
N ALA A 18 -3.54 13.26 9.76
CA ALA A 18 -4.53 13.04 8.69
C ALA A 18 -4.20 11.81 7.82
N THR A 19 -2.91 11.59 7.55
CA THR A 19 -2.44 10.43 6.78
C THR A 19 -2.70 9.13 7.56
N LYS A 20 -2.47 9.15 8.87
CA LYS A 20 -2.72 8.00 9.74
C LYS A 20 -4.22 7.70 9.87
N GLU A 21 -5.06 8.71 10.02
CA GLU A 21 -6.52 8.54 10.04
C GLU A 21 -7.05 7.95 8.72
N SER A 22 -6.54 8.42 7.58
CA SER A 22 -6.90 7.88 6.26
C SER A 22 -6.47 6.42 6.11
N LEU A 23 -5.28 6.05 6.60
CA LEU A 23 -4.80 4.67 6.57
C LEU A 23 -5.61 3.75 7.46
N GLU A 24 -5.94 4.15 8.68
CA GLU A 24 -6.80 3.36 9.58
C GLU A 24 -8.20 3.18 9.00
N LYS A 25 -8.71 4.16 8.26
CA LYS A 25 -10.00 4.05 7.58
C LYS A 25 -9.96 3.08 6.40
N ALA A 26 -8.90 3.11 5.59
CA ALA A 26 -8.74 2.24 4.42
C ALA A 26 -8.33 0.80 4.80
N PHE A 27 -7.47 0.67 5.80
CA PHE A 27 -6.84 -0.57 6.25
C PHE A 27 -6.78 -0.64 7.78
N PRO A 28 -7.93 -0.80 8.47
CA PRO A 28 -7.95 -0.85 9.92
C PRO A 28 -7.17 -2.06 10.43
N VAL A 29 -6.36 -1.85 11.48
CA VAL A 29 -5.45 -2.89 12.04
C VAL A 29 -6.19 -4.19 12.37
N THR A 30 -7.45 -4.10 12.83
CA THR A 30 -8.30 -5.26 13.16
C THR A 30 -8.65 -6.14 11.96
N SER A 31 -8.39 -5.70 10.73
CA SER A 31 -8.60 -6.49 9.52
C SER A 31 -7.45 -7.44 9.23
N PHE A 32 -6.31 -7.29 9.90
CA PHE A 32 -5.11 -8.07 9.64
C PHE A 32 -4.89 -9.20 10.66
N PRO A 33 -4.32 -10.35 10.24
CA PRO A 33 -3.94 -10.68 8.87
C PRO A 33 -5.16 -10.98 7.99
N ARG A 34 -5.14 -10.49 6.75
CA ARG A 34 -6.13 -10.81 5.73
C ARG A 34 -5.73 -12.10 5.01
N GLY A 35 -6.72 -12.94 4.72
CA GLY A 35 -6.52 -14.14 3.91
C GLY A 35 -6.12 -13.82 2.47
N SER A 36 -6.63 -12.71 1.92
CA SER A 36 -6.18 -12.17 0.65
C SER A 36 -6.15 -10.65 0.67
N CYS A 37 -5.16 -10.07 -0.01
CA CYS A 37 -5.00 -8.64 -0.18
C CYS A 37 -5.01 -8.24 -1.65
N GLY A 38 -5.66 -7.12 -1.93
CA GLY A 38 -5.85 -6.61 -3.28
C GLY A 38 -7.33 -6.51 -3.64
N ASP A 39 -7.59 -5.92 -4.79
CA ASP A 39 -8.94 -5.89 -5.35
C ASP A 39 -9.17 -7.14 -6.24
N PRO A 40 -10.35 -7.77 -6.18
CA PRO A 40 -10.68 -8.88 -7.07
C PRO A 40 -10.85 -8.36 -8.50
N LEU A 41 -10.71 -9.23 -9.50
CA LEU A 41 -11.02 -8.85 -10.88
C LEU A 41 -12.47 -8.31 -10.99
N PRO A 42 -12.70 -7.17 -11.68
CA PRO A 42 -14.04 -6.68 -11.91
C PRO A 42 -14.88 -7.69 -12.68
N LEU A 43 -16.13 -7.89 -12.26
CA LEU A 43 -17.07 -8.77 -12.97
C LEU A 43 -17.60 -8.12 -14.25
N ASP A 44 -17.65 -6.79 -14.28
CA ASP A 44 -18.12 -6.03 -15.44
C ASP A 44 -17.02 -5.94 -16.50
N GLN A 45 -17.29 -6.52 -17.67
CA GLN A 45 -16.38 -6.54 -18.81
C GLN A 45 -16.09 -5.13 -19.37
N SER A 46 -16.99 -4.16 -19.17
CA SER A 46 -16.81 -2.78 -19.65
C SER A 46 -15.69 -2.03 -18.92
N LEU A 47 -15.24 -2.54 -17.76
CA LEU A 47 -14.14 -1.98 -16.99
C LEU A 47 -12.76 -2.44 -17.46
N TYR A 48 -12.70 -3.30 -18.49
CA TYR A 48 -11.45 -3.77 -19.08
C TYR A 48 -10.98 -2.87 -20.23
N PRO A 49 -9.66 -2.66 -20.40
CA PRO A 49 -8.57 -3.25 -19.62
C PRO A 49 -8.44 -2.65 -18.22
N VAL A 50 -8.15 -3.51 -17.24
CA VAL A 50 -7.92 -3.10 -15.85
C VAL A 50 -6.42 -2.98 -15.59
N TYR A 51 -6.03 -1.86 -14.99
CA TYR A 51 -4.66 -1.54 -14.64
C TYR A 51 -4.45 -1.82 -13.15
N PHE A 52 -3.68 -2.86 -12.85
CA PHE A 52 -3.34 -3.26 -11.49
C PHE A 52 -2.00 -2.67 -11.08
N TYR A 53 -1.97 -2.07 -9.90
CA TYR A 53 -0.83 -1.45 -9.26
C TYR A 53 -0.40 -2.36 -8.11
N PRO A 54 0.60 -3.22 -8.30
CA PRO A 54 1.05 -4.13 -7.27
C PRO A 54 1.95 -3.44 -6.26
N VAL A 55 1.84 -3.79 -4.99
CA VAL A 55 2.73 -3.31 -3.92
C VAL A 55 3.75 -4.38 -3.59
N PHE A 56 5.03 -4.03 -3.68
CA PHE A 56 6.16 -4.90 -3.43
C PHE A 56 6.91 -4.47 -2.16
N ILE A 57 7.49 -5.45 -1.48
CA ILE A 57 8.51 -5.23 -0.44
C ILE A 57 9.78 -6.02 -0.77
N PRO A 58 10.97 -5.64 -0.26
CA PRO A 58 12.20 -6.37 -0.49
C PRO A 58 12.10 -7.80 0.05
N TYR A 59 12.65 -8.75 -0.70
CA TYR A 59 12.65 -10.14 -0.26
C TYR A 59 13.72 -10.39 0.81
N THR A 60 13.26 -10.85 1.96
CA THR A 60 13.99 -11.65 2.94
C THR A 60 13.04 -12.73 3.46
N ASP A 61 13.56 -13.82 4.02
CA ASP A 61 12.70 -14.86 4.60
C ASP A 61 11.91 -14.33 5.81
N ASP A 62 12.49 -13.39 6.55
CA ASP A 62 11.83 -12.71 7.67
C ASP A 62 10.69 -11.80 7.18
N ASN A 63 10.92 -10.99 6.14
CA ASN A 63 9.88 -10.14 5.56
C ASN A 63 8.72 -10.99 5.02
N LEU A 64 9.02 -12.13 4.37
CA LEU A 64 7.99 -13.03 3.86
C LEU A 64 7.17 -13.66 4.99
N ARG A 65 7.83 -14.11 6.05
CA ARG A 65 7.15 -14.68 7.24
C ARG A 65 6.30 -13.62 7.93
N GLU A 66 6.83 -12.42 8.11
CA GLU A 66 6.14 -11.32 8.76
C GLU A 66 4.94 -10.85 7.97
N VAL A 67 5.10 -10.58 6.67
CA VAL A 67 3.98 -10.10 5.84
C VAL A 67 2.85 -11.13 5.78
N LYS A 68 3.17 -12.43 5.70
CA LYS A 68 2.14 -13.49 5.70
C LYS A 68 1.42 -13.65 7.03
N SER A 69 2.11 -13.47 8.15
CA SER A 69 1.55 -13.68 9.48
C SER A 69 0.82 -12.47 10.04
N LYS A 70 1.23 -11.25 9.64
CA LYS A 70 0.71 -10.00 10.19
C LYS A 70 -0.10 -9.16 9.21
N PHE A 71 0.01 -9.40 7.90
CA PHE A 71 -0.64 -8.55 6.89
C PHE A 71 -1.44 -9.39 5.89
N CYS A 72 -0.79 -9.96 4.88
CA CYS A 72 -1.45 -10.61 3.75
C CYS A 72 -0.95 -12.05 3.60
N ALA A 73 -1.80 -13.01 3.94
CA ALA A 73 -1.42 -14.43 3.93
C ALA A 73 -1.09 -14.95 2.51
N ASP A 74 -1.68 -14.33 1.49
CA ASP A 74 -1.45 -14.62 0.06
C ASP A 74 -0.24 -13.92 -0.55
N ALA A 75 0.54 -13.17 0.24
CA ALA A 75 1.79 -12.59 -0.23
C ALA A 75 2.74 -13.67 -0.77
N TRP A 76 3.45 -13.38 -1.85
CA TRP A 76 4.30 -14.40 -2.49
C TRP A 76 5.54 -13.81 -3.14
N VAL A 77 6.58 -14.64 -3.26
CA VAL A 77 7.88 -14.22 -3.81
C VAL A 77 7.84 -14.29 -5.33
N LYS A 78 8.26 -13.21 -5.99
CA LYS A 78 8.42 -13.14 -7.44
C LYS A 78 9.70 -12.41 -7.82
N LYS A 79 9.99 -12.39 -9.13
CA LYS A 79 11.00 -11.49 -9.69
C LYS A 79 10.34 -10.20 -10.19
N ASP A 80 11.02 -9.07 -9.98
CA ASP A 80 10.66 -7.82 -10.65
C ASP A 80 11.27 -7.73 -12.06
N ASN A 81 11.04 -6.62 -12.75
CA ASN A 81 11.51 -6.42 -14.14
C ASN A 81 13.04 -6.39 -14.26
N ASN A 82 13.76 -6.23 -13.16
CA ASN A 82 15.22 -6.20 -13.09
C ASN A 82 15.77 -7.53 -12.56
N ASP A 83 14.98 -8.61 -12.60
CA ASP A 83 15.33 -9.94 -12.08
C ASP A 83 15.58 -10.02 -10.55
N ASN A 84 15.28 -8.96 -9.80
CA ASN A 84 15.44 -8.97 -8.35
C ASN A 84 14.30 -9.74 -7.70
N LYS A 85 14.61 -10.53 -6.66
CA LYS A 85 13.58 -11.15 -5.82
C LYS A 85 12.89 -10.08 -5.00
N VAL A 86 11.56 -10.07 -5.06
CA VAL A 86 10.67 -9.19 -4.30
C VAL A 86 9.51 -10.02 -3.76
N ILE A 87 8.85 -9.52 -2.72
CA ILE A 87 7.59 -10.10 -2.24
C ILE A 87 6.46 -9.23 -2.79
N SER A 88 5.54 -9.83 -3.53
CA SER A 88 4.29 -9.21 -3.95
C SER A 88 3.27 -9.39 -2.85
N VAL A 89 2.83 -8.28 -2.24
CA VAL A 89 1.97 -8.30 -1.06
C VAL A 89 0.49 -8.20 -1.44
N ALA A 90 0.17 -7.29 -2.35
CA ALA A 90 -1.20 -7.00 -2.78
C ALA A 90 -1.17 -6.33 -4.15
N SER A 91 -2.32 -6.28 -4.83
CA SER A 91 -2.49 -5.48 -6.04
C SER A 91 -3.89 -4.90 -6.15
N PHE A 92 -3.98 -3.61 -6.47
CA PHE A 92 -5.24 -2.88 -6.52
C PHE A 92 -5.35 -2.16 -7.86
N TYR A 93 -6.57 -1.90 -8.34
CA TYR A 93 -6.82 -1.06 -9.52
C TYR A 93 -7.46 0.29 -9.14
N THR A 94 -7.36 0.64 -7.86
CA THR A 94 -7.91 1.86 -7.26
C THR A 94 -6.83 2.57 -6.44
N GLU A 95 -7.14 3.78 -5.92
CA GLU A 95 -6.26 4.58 -5.06
C GLU A 95 -5.76 3.84 -3.80
N LYS A 96 -6.43 2.74 -3.43
CA LYS A 96 -5.99 1.81 -2.38
C LYS A 96 -4.55 1.34 -2.56
N ALA A 97 -4.03 1.29 -3.78
CA ALA A 97 -2.63 0.93 -4.02
C ALA A 97 -1.67 1.88 -3.31
N SER A 98 -1.91 3.19 -3.41
CA SER A 98 -1.08 4.24 -2.82
C SER A 98 -1.22 4.25 -1.30
N GLU A 99 -2.44 4.12 -0.80
CA GLU A 99 -2.72 4.01 0.64
C GLU A 99 -2.06 2.76 1.23
N PHE A 100 -2.17 1.61 0.57
CA PHE A 100 -1.56 0.37 1.03
C PHE A 100 -0.02 0.43 0.97
N LEU A 101 0.54 1.12 -0.02
CA LEU A 101 1.97 1.35 -0.10
C LEU A 101 2.46 2.12 1.13
N LEU A 102 1.80 3.21 1.54
CA LEU A 102 2.16 3.96 2.74
C LEU A 102 2.11 3.08 4.00
N LEU A 103 1.11 2.20 4.11
CA LEU A 103 1.05 1.22 5.19
C LEU A 103 2.29 0.30 5.18
N MET A 104 2.69 -0.20 4.01
CA MET A 104 3.87 -1.06 3.87
C MET A 104 5.17 -0.30 4.13
N GLU A 105 5.32 0.94 3.66
CA GLU A 105 6.52 1.78 3.90
C GLU A 105 6.74 2.04 5.39
N ASN A 106 5.67 2.16 6.17
CA ASN A 106 5.77 2.31 7.64
C ASN A 106 6.27 1.05 8.36
N ASN A 107 6.24 -0.12 7.71
CA ASN A 107 6.57 -1.41 8.33
C ASN A 107 7.76 -2.12 7.67
N PHE A 108 8.06 -1.81 6.41
CA PHE A 108 9.08 -2.47 5.61
C PHE A 108 9.87 -1.44 4.80
N ASP A 109 11.13 -1.24 5.18
CA ASP A 109 12.05 -0.40 4.43
C ASP A 109 12.16 -0.90 2.97
N GLY A 110 12.06 0.02 2.01
CA GLY A 110 12.15 -0.29 0.60
C GLY A 110 10.87 -0.88 -0.02
N ALA A 111 9.73 -0.80 0.67
CA ALA A 111 8.43 -0.99 0.05
C ALA A 111 8.29 -0.05 -1.17
N LYS A 112 7.69 -0.54 -2.25
CA LYS A 112 7.55 0.21 -3.50
C LYS A 112 6.34 -0.23 -4.32
N MET A 113 5.85 0.67 -5.17
CA MET A 113 4.95 0.28 -6.24
C MET A 113 5.71 -0.51 -7.31
N GLY A 114 5.15 -1.65 -7.72
CA GLY A 114 5.65 -2.44 -8.83
C GLY A 114 5.17 -1.92 -10.20
N PRO A 115 5.64 -2.55 -11.28
CA PRO A 115 5.18 -2.20 -12.62
C PRO A 115 3.70 -2.53 -12.78
N VAL A 116 2.98 -1.67 -13.50
CA VAL A 116 1.55 -1.84 -13.78
C VAL A 116 1.32 -3.14 -14.53
N VAL A 117 0.36 -3.93 -14.05
CA VAL A 117 -0.09 -5.16 -14.69
C VAL A 117 -1.41 -4.86 -15.41
N VAL A 118 -1.44 -5.06 -16.72
CA VAL A 118 -2.64 -4.79 -17.53
C VAL A 118 -3.35 -6.11 -17.82
N ILE A 119 -4.58 -6.24 -17.33
CA ILE A 119 -5.45 -7.39 -17.63
C ILE A 119 -6.48 -6.92 -18.65
N ARG A 120 -6.48 -7.53 -19.84
CA ARG A 120 -7.26 -7.05 -21.01
C ARG A 120 -8.66 -7.64 -21.11
N SER A 121 -8.91 -8.76 -20.44
CA SER A 121 -10.21 -9.42 -20.38
C SER A 121 -10.31 -10.28 -19.11
N PRO A 122 -11.52 -10.56 -18.60
CA PRO A 122 -11.68 -11.62 -17.61
C PRO A 122 -11.28 -12.96 -18.22
N ASN A 123 -10.68 -13.83 -17.40
CA ASN A 123 -10.30 -15.20 -17.78
C ASN A 123 -11.52 -16.13 -17.82
#